data_AF-A0A8C2V0S1-F1
#
_entry.id   AF-A0A8C2V0S1-F1
#
_cell.length_a   1.000
_cell.length_b   1.000
_cell.length_c   1.000
_cell.angle_alpha   90.00
_cell.angle_beta   90.00
_cell.angle_gamma   90.00
#
_symmetry.space_group_name_H-M   'P 1'
#
loop_
_entity.id
_entity.type
_entity.pdbx_description
1 polymer ?
#
loop_
_entity_poly.entity_id
_entity_poly.type
_entity_poly.pdbx_seq_one_letter_code
_entity_poly.pdbx_strand_id
1 'polypeptide(L)'
;MLLEGGLLPPLLLALSLGLASAQQALGEVPVQPGFDLWKVEGHWFTVQLATSCTHLVSPEDPLKLSLHSIWARDRGDLDFELFWKGQGVCEGMNITFHPARLQGQYRGSFEGSHVHVHFVSTEYTNLILYIHEDAEVTSLWVLLARSLPGNPSWLRSFREGVESLYLHRAPISNMA
;
A
#
# COMPACT_ATOMS: atom_id res chain seq x y z
N MET A 1 47.41 -28.00 -7.09
CA MET A 1 47.48 -26.74 -6.34
C MET A 1 46.05 -26.28 -6.11
N LEU A 2 45.70 -26.06 -4.84
CA LEU A 2 44.34 -25.88 -4.37
C LEU A 2 43.67 -24.63 -4.98
N LEU A 3 42.38 -24.79 -5.25
CA LEU A 3 41.43 -23.74 -5.61
C LEU A 3 41.18 -22.93 -4.32
N GLU A 4 41.81 -21.77 -4.19
CA GLU A 4 41.59 -20.87 -3.04
C GLU A 4 40.18 -20.29 -3.13
N GLY A 5 39.29 -20.80 -2.27
CA GLY A 5 37.94 -20.31 -2.07
C GLY A 5 37.97 -18.90 -1.50
N GLY A 6 37.58 -17.92 -2.32
CA GLY A 6 37.31 -16.56 -1.88
C GLY A 6 36.12 -16.55 -0.94
N LEU A 7 36.40 -16.55 0.37
CA LEU A 7 35.39 -16.32 1.40
C LEU A 7 34.92 -14.87 1.26
N LEU A 8 33.76 -14.66 0.64
CA LEU A 8 33.12 -13.34 0.61
C LEU A 8 33.00 -12.83 2.05
N PRO A 9 33.38 -11.57 2.35
CA PRO A 9 33.28 -11.01 3.68
C PRO A 9 31.86 -11.22 4.23
N PRO A 10 31.69 -11.70 5.48
CA PRO A 10 30.37 -11.97 6.06
C PRO A 10 29.45 -10.74 6.07
N LEU A 11 30.03 -9.52 6.05
CA LEU A 11 29.32 -8.26 5.84
C LEU A 11 28.69 -8.14 4.45
N LEU A 12 29.39 -8.53 3.38
CA LEU A 12 28.84 -8.52 2.02
C LEU A 12 27.77 -9.58 1.83
N LEU A 13 27.88 -10.72 2.51
CA LEU A 13 26.83 -11.74 2.56
C LEU A 13 25.62 -11.25 3.36
N ALA A 14 25.80 -10.65 4.53
CA ALA A 14 24.69 -10.11 5.31
C ALA A 14 23.97 -8.96 4.58
N LEU A 15 24.71 -8.07 3.90
CA LEU A 15 24.13 -7.03 3.06
C LEU A 15 23.39 -7.61 1.85
N SER A 16 23.93 -8.62 1.18
CA SER A 16 23.26 -9.22 0.02
C SER A 16 22.02 -10.02 0.40
N LEU A 17 22.03 -10.72 1.54
CA LEU A 17 20.83 -11.35 2.10
C LEU A 17 19.78 -10.32 2.55
N GLY A 18 20.20 -9.21 3.17
CA GLY A 18 19.29 -8.14 3.59
C GLY A 18 18.64 -7.38 2.42
N LEU A 19 19.39 -7.15 1.33
CA LEU A 19 18.83 -6.55 0.11
C LEU A 19 17.89 -7.51 -0.63
N ALA A 20 18.25 -8.80 -0.69
CA ALA A 20 17.43 -9.82 -1.32
C ALA A 20 16.08 -10.03 -0.58
N SER A 21 16.07 -9.98 0.75
CA SER A 21 14.84 -10.12 1.55
C SER A 21 13.93 -8.90 1.45
N ALA A 22 14.49 -7.68 1.44
CA ALA A 22 13.72 -6.45 1.24
C ALA A 22 13.10 -6.39 -0.17
N GLN A 23 13.82 -6.84 -1.20
CA GLN A 23 13.28 -6.92 -2.57
C GLN A 23 12.27 -8.06 -2.76
N GLN A 24 12.40 -9.17 -2.01
CA GLN A 24 11.42 -10.27 -2.02
C GLN A 24 10.05 -9.82 -1.48
N ALA A 25 10.03 -9.04 -0.39
CA ALA A 25 8.78 -8.60 0.24
C ALA A 25 7.85 -7.80 -0.71
N LEU A 26 8.40 -6.96 -1.59
CA LEU A 26 7.63 -6.22 -2.62
C LEU A 26 7.21 -7.09 -3.81
N GLY A 27 8.02 -8.08 -4.17
CA GLY A 27 7.73 -9.03 -5.26
C GLY A 27 6.66 -10.07 -4.91
N GLU A 28 6.39 -10.28 -3.62
CA GLU A 28 5.43 -11.26 -3.10
C GLU A 28 3.99 -10.71 -3.02
N VAL A 29 3.80 -9.38 -3.06
CA VAL A 29 2.47 -8.77 -2.98
C VAL A 29 1.71 -9.04 -4.29
N PRO A 30 0.58 -9.77 -4.26
CA PRO A 30 -0.15 -10.08 -5.49
C PRO A 30 -0.78 -8.82 -6.09
N VAL A 31 -1.08 -8.90 -7.39
CA VAL A 31 -1.74 -7.83 -8.14
C VAL A 31 -2.96 -8.44 -8.83
N GLN A 32 -4.08 -7.70 -8.84
CA GLN A 32 -5.35 -8.12 -9.43
C GLN A 32 -5.16 -8.53 -10.89
N PRO A 33 -5.45 -9.80 -11.24
CA PRO A 33 -5.43 -10.23 -12.64
C PRO A 33 -6.46 -9.46 -13.48
N GLY A 34 -6.06 -9.01 -14.66
CA GLY A 34 -6.92 -8.27 -15.57
C GLY A 34 -7.38 -6.92 -15.02
N PHE A 35 -6.57 -6.30 -14.16
CA PHE A 35 -6.85 -4.98 -13.58
C PHE A 35 -7.25 -3.96 -14.66
N ASP A 36 -8.30 -3.18 -14.38
CA ASP A 36 -8.86 -2.20 -15.30
C ASP A 36 -8.90 -0.84 -14.61
N LEU A 37 -7.99 0.04 -15.02
CA LEU A 37 -7.82 1.38 -14.45
C LEU A 37 -9.11 2.20 -14.49
N TRP A 38 -9.87 2.13 -15.58
CA TRP A 38 -11.04 2.98 -15.75
C TRP A 38 -12.22 2.54 -14.87
N LYS A 39 -12.25 1.28 -14.44
CA LYS A 39 -13.29 0.78 -13.54
C LYS A 39 -13.05 1.11 -12.07
N VAL A 40 -11.80 1.44 -11.68
CA VAL A 40 -11.50 1.89 -10.31
C VAL A 40 -11.73 3.38 -10.09
N GLU A 41 -11.94 4.15 -11.15
CA GLU A 41 -12.17 5.59 -11.08
C GLU A 41 -13.42 5.94 -10.24
N GLY A 42 -13.34 7.02 -9.46
CA GLY A 42 -14.44 7.63 -8.72
C GLY A 42 -14.22 7.63 -7.20
N HIS A 43 -15.31 7.88 -6.47
CA HIS A 43 -15.30 7.95 -5.02
C HIS A 43 -15.22 6.57 -4.36
N TRP A 44 -14.58 6.55 -3.19
CA TRP A 44 -14.35 5.39 -2.35
C TRP A 44 -14.48 5.78 -0.87
N PHE A 45 -15.04 4.87 -0.08
CA PHE A 45 -15.00 4.93 1.37
C PHE A 45 -13.83 4.08 1.87
N THR A 46 -12.97 4.67 2.71
CA THR A 46 -11.99 3.90 3.47
C THR A 46 -12.70 3.14 4.58
N VAL A 47 -12.65 1.80 4.52
CA VAL A 47 -13.33 0.89 5.46
C VAL A 47 -12.37 0.45 6.56
N GLN A 48 -11.20 -0.06 6.17
CA GLN A 48 -10.14 -0.49 7.09
C GLN A 48 -8.78 -0.07 6.58
N LEU A 49 -7.89 0.17 7.54
CA LEU A 49 -6.51 0.54 7.29
C LEU A 49 -5.60 -0.23 8.25
N ALA A 50 -4.50 -0.78 7.74
CA ALA A 50 -3.48 -1.46 8.54
C ALA A 50 -2.10 -0.97 8.09
N THR A 51 -1.21 -0.66 9.03
CA THR A 51 0.06 0.00 8.72
C THR A 51 1.18 -0.44 9.63
N SER A 52 2.42 -0.48 9.11
CA SER A 52 3.61 -0.63 9.96
C SER A 52 3.99 0.65 10.72
N CYS A 53 3.47 1.82 10.31
CA CYS A 53 3.65 3.10 11.01
C CYS A 53 2.42 3.41 11.89
N THR A 54 2.55 3.20 13.20
CA THR A 54 1.44 3.23 14.16
C THR A 54 0.74 4.59 14.28
N HIS A 55 1.42 5.68 13.91
CA HIS A 55 0.87 7.05 13.91
C HIS A 55 -0.27 7.23 12.90
N LEU A 56 -0.23 6.54 11.76
CA LEU A 56 -1.25 6.70 10.71
C LEU A 56 -2.62 6.08 11.07
N VAL A 57 -2.70 5.36 12.20
CA VAL A 57 -3.92 4.65 12.67
C VAL A 57 -4.17 4.75 14.17
N SER A 58 -3.31 5.43 14.93
CA SER A 58 -3.48 5.50 16.38
C SER A 58 -4.79 6.23 16.72
N PRO A 59 -5.63 5.67 17.61
CA PRO A 59 -6.87 6.31 18.01
C PRO A 59 -6.65 7.60 18.82
N GLU A 60 -5.46 7.77 19.41
CA GLU A 60 -5.01 8.96 20.12
C GLU A 60 -4.33 9.99 19.20
N ASP A 61 -3.92 9.57 18.00
CA ASP A 61 -3.33 10.46 16.99
C ASP A 61 -4.46 11.23 16.28
N PRO A 62 -4.35 12.57 16.16
CA PRO A 62 -5.31 13.33 15.37
C PRO A 62 -5.45 12.80 13.94
N LEU A 63 -4.37 12.23 13.37
CA LEU A 63 -4.25 11.89 11.96
C LEU A 63 -5.02 10.64 11.55
N LYS A 64 -6.26 10.82 11.11
CA LYS A 64 -7.05 9.80 10.41
C LYS A 64 -6.93 9.94 8.90
N LEU A 65 -6.10 9.12 8.27
CA LEU A 65 -5.95 9.08 6.80
C LEU A 65 -7.14 8.37 6.14
N SER A 66 -7.79 9.03 5.19
CA SER A 66 -8.87 8.49 4.36
C SER A 66 -8.55 8.72 2.89
N LEU A 67 -8.52 7.63 2.11
CA LEU A 67 -8.56 7.72 0.65
C LEU A 67 -10.01 7.90 0.22
N HIS A 68 -10.27 9.03 -0.45
CA HIS A 68 -11.61 9.49 -0.81
C HIS A 68 -11.94 9.25 -2.28
N SER A 69 -11.00 9.49 -3.19
CA SER A 69 -11.22 9.28 -4.61
C SER A 69 -10.00 8.73 -5.31
N ILE A 70 -10.23 7.97 -6.37
CA ILE A 70 -9.23 7.52 -7.32
C ILE A 70 -9.62 8.07 -8.69
N TRP A 71 -8.73 8.78 -9.37
CA TRP A 71 -9.01 9.32 -10.70
C TRP A 71 -8.02 8.78 -11.72
N ALA A 72 -8.53 8.14 -12.77
CA ALA A 72 -7.71 7.76 -13.91
C ALA A 72 -7.39 9.01 -14.76
N ARG A 73 -6.18 9.06 -15.28
CA ARG A 73 -5.69 10.16 -16.12
C ARG A 73 -5.22 9.62 -17.46
N ASP A 74 -5.03 10.56 -18.40
CA ASP A 74 -4.44 10.25 -19.69
C ASP A 74 -3.08 9.57 -19.52
N ARG A 75 -2.73 8.70 -20.48
CA ARG A 75 -1.49 7.90 -20.46
C ARG A 75 -1.42 6.84 -19.35
N GLY A 76 -2.51 6.63 -18.63
CA GLY A 76 -2.64 5.59 -17.62
C GLY A 76 -2.21 6.02 -16.22
N ASP A 77 -1.90 7.31 -16.02
CA ASP A 77 -1.63 7.86 -14.69
C ASP A 77 -2.87 7.78 -13.78
N LEU A 78 -2.63 7.90 -12.48
CA LEU A 78 -3.67 7.76 -11.47
C LEU A 78 -3.47 8.77 -10.34
N ASP A 79 -4.53 9.48 -9.97
CA ASP A 79 -4.51 10.39 -8.82
C ASP A 79 -5.27 9.78 -7.64
N PHE A 80 -4.67 9.82 -6.45
CA PHE A 80 -5.36 9.63 -5.18
C PHE A 80 -5.68 10.98 -4.56
N GLU A 81 -6.95 11.18 -4.26
CA GLU A 81 -7.42 12.26 -3.40
C GLU A 81 -7.55 11.70 -1.97
N LEU A 82 -6.74 12.23 -1.07
CA LEU A 82 -6.61 11.79 0.31
C LEU A 82 -7.04 12.94 1.22
N PHE A 83 -7.72 12.59 2.31
CA PHE A 83 -8.00 13.51 3.41
C PHE A 83 -7.39 12.96 4.69
N TRP A 84 -6.86 13.85 5.52
CA TRP A 84 -6.48 13.51 6.89
C TRP A 84 -7.04 14.54 7.85
N LYS A 85 -7.36 14.09 9.05
CA LYS A 85 -7.72 15.00 10.14
C LYS A 85 -6.44 15.43 10.85
N GLY A 86 -5.97 16.65 10.65
CA GLY A 86 -4.83 17.21 11.39
C GLY A 86 -5.25 17.70 12.78
N GLN A 87 -4.73 18.85 13.22
CA GLN A 87 -5.06 19.52 14.50
C GLN A 87 -6.53 19.98 14.59
N GLY A 88 -7.50 19.07 14.47
CA GLY A 88 -8.94 19.33 14.47
C GLY A 88 -9.53 19.73 13.11
N VAL A 89 -8.70 19.96 12.08
CA VAL A 89 -9.13 20.36 10.72
C VAL A 89 -8.95 19.19 9.75
N CYS A 90 -9.89 19.03 8.81
CA CYS A 90 -9.76 18.08 7.70
C CYS A 90 -8.97 18.76 6.58
N GLU A 91 -7.80 18.21 6.27
CA GLU A 91 -6.93 18.68 5.20
C GLU A 91 -6.93 17.66 4.07
N GLY A 92 -6.79 18.12 2.83
CA GLY A 92 -6.83 17.28 1.64
C GLY A 92 -5.57 17.45 0.79
N MET A 93 -5.12 16.36 0.17
CA MET A 93 -3.99 16.35 -0.76
C MET A 93 -4.28 15.42 -1.94
N ASN A 94 -3.64 15.71 -3.07
CA ASN A 94 -3.64 14.84 -4.23
C ASN A 94 -2.24 14.29 -4.45
N ILE A 95 -2.14 12.99 -4.68
CA ILE A 95 -0.89 12.32 -5.06
C ILE A 95 -1.10 11.67 -6.42
N THR A 96 -0.25 12.02 -7.38
CA THR A 96 -0.23 11.41 -8.71
C THR A 96 0.74 10.25 -8.73
N PHE A 97 0.30 9.15 -9.32
CA PHE A 97 1.07 7.95 -9.55
C PHE A 97 1.11 7.60 -11.03
N HIS A 98 2.26 7.09 -11.46
CA HIS A 98 2.53 6.67 -12.83
C HIS A 98 2.53 5.15 -12.94
N PRO A 99 2.10 4.58 -14.09
CA PRO A 99 2.16 3.15 -14.32
C PRO A 99 3.54 2.56 -14.09
N ALA A 100 3.61 1.44 -13.38
CA ALA A 100 4.82 0.63 -13.29
C ALA A 100 4.86 -0.40 -14.43
N ARG A 101 5.78 -1.38 -14.34
CA ARG A 101 5.95 -2.42 -15.36
C ARG A 101 4.77 -3.40 -15.43
N LEU A 102 4.18 -3.74 -14.28
CA LEU A 102 3.05 -4.66 -14.21
C LEU A 102 1.74 -3.88 -14.12
N GLN A 103 0.73 -4.32 -14.86
CA GLN A 103 -0.61 -3.73 -14.78
C GLN A 103 -1.15 -3.84 -13.36
N GLY A 104 -1.70 -2.74 -12.83
CA GLY A 104 -2.15 -2.67 -11.42
C GLY A 104 -1.03 -2.34 -10.43
N GLN A 105 0.18 -2.06 -10.88
CA GLN A 105 1.24 -1.45 -10.08
C GLN A 105 1.53 -0.03 -10.55
N TYR A 106 1.77 0.84 -9.58
CA TYR A 106 2.00 2.26 -9.80
C TYR A 106 3.12 2.78 -8.92
N ARG A 107 3.75 3.88 -9.34
CA ARG A 107 4.84 4.54 -8.61
C ARG A 107 4.63 6.03 -8.58
N GLY A 108 4.93 6.64 -7.45
CA GLY A 108 4.84 8.08 -7.25
C GLY A 108 5.89 8.54 -6.24
N SER A 109 5.73 9.78 -5.80
CA SER A 109 6.56 10.34 -4.74
C SER A 109 5.70 11.11 -3.76
N PHE A 110 6.00 10.98 -2.47
CA PHE A 110 5.39 11.73 -1.39
C PHE A 110 6.48 12.27 -0.48
N GLU A 111 6.50 13.58 -0.22
CA GLU A 111 7.50 14.27 0.62
C GLU A 111 8.98 13.93 0.32
N GLY A 112 9.28 13.59 -0.94
CA GLY A 112 10.64 13.21 -1.38
C GLY A 112 10.95 11.71 -1.30
N SER A 113 10.05 10.91 -0.73
CA SER A 113 10.10 9.45 -0.70
C SER A 113 9.44 8.84 -1.94
N HIS A 114 9.95 7.69 -2.39
CA HIS A 114 9.30 6.89 -3.43
C HIS A 114 8.18 6.05 -2.83
N VAL A 115 7.03 6.08 -3.48
CA VAL A 115 5.84 5.32 -3.06
C VAL A 115 5.45 4.37 -4.18
N HIS A 116 5.23 3.10 -3.83
CA HIS A 116 4.75 2.06 -4.73
C HIS A 116 3.33 1.66 -4.30
N VAL A 117 2.44 1.53 -5.26
CA VAL A 117 1.03 1.16 -5.04
C VAL A 117 0.71 -0.09 -5.83
N HIS A 118 0.10 -1.06 -5.15
CA HIS A 118 -0.33 -2.34 -5.71
C HIS A 118 -1.85 -2.46 -5.54
N PHE A 119 -2.56 -2.64 -6.64
CA PHE A 119 -3.97 -3.02 -6.65
C PHE A 119 -4.06 -4.53 -6.41
N VAL A 120 -4.15 -4.93 -5.14
CA VAL A 120 -4.02 -6.32 -4.71
C VAL A 120 -5.20 -7.17 -5.16
N SER A 121 -6.41 -6.67 -4.91
CA SER A 121 -7.64 -7.36 -5.30
C SER A 121 -8.78 -6.36 -5.46
N THR A 122 -9.61 -6.53 -6.49
CA THR A 122 -10.81 -5.71 -6.66
C THR A 122 -11.88 -6.41 -7.48
N GLU A 123 -13.14 -6.16 -7.11
CA GLU A 123 -14.31 -6.41 -7.96
C GLU A 123 -14.95 -5.08 -8.44
N TYR A 124 -14.21 -3.98 -8.32
CA TYR A 124 -14.57 -2.60 -8.65
C TYR A 124 -15.70 -1.97 -7.79
N THR A 125 -16.35 -2.75 -6.94
CA THR A 125 -17.20 -2.27 -5.82
C THR A 125 -16.48 -2.30 -4.47
N ASN A 126 -15.48 -3.18 -4.33
CA ASN A 126 -14.54 -3.27 -3.22
C ASN A 126 -13.11 -3.36 -3.76
N LEU A 127 -12.14 -2.84 -3.02
CA LEU A 127 -10.76 -2.74 -3.45
C LEU A 127 -9.82 -2.86 -2.25
N ILE A 128 -8.81 -3.74 -2.36
CA ILE A 128 -7.70 -3.82 -1.42
C ILE A 128 -6.45 -3.25 -2.11
N LEU A 129 -5.85 -2.25 -1.48
CA LEU A 129 -4.58 -1.65 -1.87
C LEU A 129 -3.48 -2.06 -0.90
N TYR A 130 -2.29 -2.24 -1.45
CA TYR A 130 -1.04 -2.26 -0.70
C TYR A 130 -0.18 -1.10 -1.18
N ILE A 131 0.30 -0.29 -0.25
CA ILE A 131 1.11 0.89 -0.49
C ILE A 131 2.40 0.74 0.31
N HIS A 132 3.54 0.95 -0.33
CA HIS A 132 4.85 0.89 0.30
C HIS A 132 5.63 2.16 0.04
N GLU A 133 6.17 2.75 1.10
CA GLU A 133 7.07 3.89 1.03
C GLU A 133 8.50 3.47 1.40
N ASP A 134 9.43 3.67 0.47
CA ASP A 134 10.80 3.13 0.57
C ASP A 134 11.60 3.78 1.71
N ALA A 135 11.41 5.08 1.97
CA ALA A 135 12.27 5.84 2.89
C ALA A 135 12.01 5.50 4.37
N GLU A 136 10.74 5.35 4.74
CA GLU A 136 10.34 5.01 6.10
C GLU A 136 10.16 3.49 6.30
N VAL A 137 10.25 2.70 5.22
CA VAL A 137 9.84 1.29 5.20
C VAL A 137 8.42 1.14 5.76
N THR A 138 7.57 2.11 5.41
CA THR A 138 6.16 2.12 5.82
C THR A 138 5.38 1.31 4.81
N SER A 139 4.62 0.34 5.31
CA SER A 139 3.70 -0.47 4.53
C SER A 139 2.29 -0.17 5.01
N LEU A 140 1.37 -0.02 4.07
CA LEU A 140 0.02 0.43 4.30
C LEU A 140 -0.93 -0.44 3.47
N TRP A 141 -1.84 -1.11 4.14
CA TRP A 141 -2.95 -1.82 3.54
C TRP A 141 -4.23 -1.02 3.72
N VAL A 142 -5.00 -0.87 2.64
CA VAL A 142 -6.26 -0.11 2.66
C VAL A 142 -7.36 -0.95 2.04
N LEU A 143 -8.47 -1.14 2.77
CA LEU A 143 -9.71 -1.66 2.24
C LEU A 143 -10.65 -0.51 1.91
N LEU A 144 -11.08 -0.45 0.65
CA LEU A 144 -12.00 0.53 0.11
C LEU A 144 -13.30 -0.13 -0.34
N ALA A 145 -14.41 0.60 -0.21
CA ALA A 145 -15.71 0.19 -0.73
C ALA A 145 -16.43 1.37 -1.40
N ARG A 146 -17.25 1.11 -2.42
CA ARG A 146 -18.08 2.14 -3.07
C ARG A 146 -19.28 2.58 -2.23
N SER A 147 -19.67 1.79 -1.23
CA SER A 147 -20.81 2.04 -0.35
C SER A 147 -20.59 1.43 1.02
N LEU A 148 -21.22 2.01 2.04
CA LEU A 148 -21.24 1.49 3.40
C LEU A 148 -22.61 0.88 3.77
N PRO A 149 -22.64 -0.13 4.67
CA PRO A 149 -21.48 -0.83 5.23
C PRO A 149 -20.78 -1.69 4.17
N GLY A 150 -19.45 -1.82 4.27
CA GLY A 150 -18.65 -2.61 3.33
C GLY A 150 -19.00 -4.11 3.36
N ASN A 151 -18.58 -4.87 2.34
CA ASN A 151 -18.87 -6.30 2.25
C ASN A 151 -18.03 -7.12 3.27
N PRO A 152 -18.66 -7.90 4.17
CA PRO A 152 -17.93 -8.68 5.18
C PRO A 152 -16.92 -9.71 4.63
N SER A 153 -17.13 -10.24 3.42
CA SER A 153 -16.15 -11.16 2.81
C SER A 153 -14.82 -10.46 2.55
N TRP A 154 -14.86 -9.19 2.18
CA TRP A 154 -13.67 -8.38 1.90
C TRP A 154 -12.90 -8.02 3.16
N LEU A 155 -13.58 -7.85 4.30
CA LEU A 155 -12.90 -7.69 5.60
C LEU A 155 -12.07 -8.93 5.96
N ARG A 156 -12.57 -10.13 5.63
CA ARG A 156 -11.82 -11.37 5.85
C ARG A 156 -10.59 -11.44 4.93
N SER A 157 -10.78 -11.22 3.63
CA SER A 157 -9.67 -11.23 2.66
C SER A 157 -8.61 -10.16 2.96
N PHE A 158 -9.03 -8.99 3.44
CA PHE A 158 -8.12 -7.94 3.91
C PHE A 158 -7.23 -8.44 5.06
N ARG A 159 -7.84 -9.06 6.08
CA ARG A 159 -7.11 -9.58 7.24
C ARG A 159 -6.13 -10.68 6.85
N GLU A 160 -6.56 -11.61 6.00
CA GLU A 160 -5.69 -12.68 5.48
C GLU A 160 -4.49 -12.10 4.73
N GLY A 161 -4.71 -11.06 3.92
CA GLY A 161 -3.64 -10.32 3.24
C GLY A 161 -2.63 -9.71 4.21
N VAL A 162 -3.11 -8.95 5.20
CA VAL A 162 -2.26 -8.32 6.24
C VAL A 162 -1.45 -9.36 7.02
N GLU A 163 -2.07 -10.47 7.41
CA GLU A 163 -1.40 -11.54 8.17
C GLU A 163 -0.34 -12.28 7.33
N SER A 164 -0.59 -12.52 6.04
CA SER A 164 0.32 -13.27 5.17
C SER A 164 1.66 -12.56 4.90
N LEU A 165 1.70 -11.23 4.95
CA LEU A 165 2.92 -10.43 4.76
C LEU A 165 3.59 -10.03 6.10
N TYR A 166 3.39 -10.83 7.14
CA TYR A 166 4.04 -10.70 8.45
C TYR A 166 3.79 -9.36 9.19
N LEU A 167 2.71 -8.65 8.87
CA LEU A 167 2.25 -7.50 9.65
C LEU A 167 1.49 -7.94 10.91
N HIS A 168 2.02 -8.92 11.65
CA HIS A 168 1.39 -9.52 12.84
C HIS A 168 1.19 -8.52 14.02
N ARG A 169 1.65 -7.28 13.87
CA ARG A 169 1.51 -6.19 14.85
C ARG A 169 1.09 -4.86 14.25
N ALA A 170 0.69 -4.82 12.98
CA ALA A 170 0.17 -3.59 12.38
C ALA A 170 -1.17 -3.25 13.03
N PRO A 171 -1.32 -2.07 13.67
CA PRO A 171 -2.62 -1.63 14.15
C PRO A 171 -3.61 -1.54 13.00
N ILE A 172 -4.80 -2.10 13.19
CA ILE A 172 -5.93 -2.01 12.26
C ILE A 172 -6.92 -1.01 12.81
N SER A 173 -7.27 -0.01 12.01
CA SER A 173 -8.30 0.97 12.34
C SER A 173 -9.53 0.79 11.47
N ASN A 174 -10.71 0.83 12.10
CA ASN A 174 -11.99 0.92 11.39
C ASN A 174 -12.33 2.40 11.20
N MET A 175 -12.64 2.77 9.96
CA MET A 175 -12.90 4.17 9.59
C MET A 175 -14.39 4.47 9.34
N ALA A 176 -15.26 3.48 9.58
CA ALA A 176 -16.72 3.55 9.43
C ALA A 176 -17.43 4.09 10.67
#